data_AF-A0A068QXY8-F1
#
_entry.id   AF-A0A068QXY8-F1
#
_cell.length_a   1.000
_cell.length_b   1.000
_cell.length_c   1.000
_cell.angle_alpha   90.00
_cell.angle_beta   90.00
_cell.angle_gamma   90.00
#
_symmetry.space_group_name_H-M   'P 1'
#
loop_
_entity.id
_entity.type
_entity.pdbx_description
1 polymer ?
#
loop_
_entity_poly.entity_id
_entity_poly.type
_entity_poly.pdbx_seq_one_letter_code
_entity_poly.pdbx_strand_id
1 'polypeptide(L)'
;MRDSRPQSLDKLFEDAATVGKSPLQVIQQHTIALLKLNRAVLSLLPAQLHPWCRVANYRKQILVLEAGNASWMTRLRYEIPVLLSTLRSEILPSLSSIDIRINPSLMVKCDNNEQGFSKSSTKAFSNDNQELPKRQLTHESAKTLMMLAENSPERLKRKLERLAALAGEGTSTAKKKR
;
A
#
# COMPACT_ATOMS: atom_id res chain seq x y z
N MET A 1 15.19 -29.23 21.56
CA MET A 1 14.58 -29.42 20.22
C MET A 1 13.29 -28.61 20.20
N ARG A 2 13.06 -27.74 19.21
CA ARG A 2 11.80 -26.97 19.11
C ARG A 2 10.77 -27.82 18.36
N ASP A 3 9.63 -28.10 18.99
CA ASP A 3 8.50 -28.74 18.33
C ASP A 3 8.01 -27.84 17.19
N SER A 4 8.12 -28.32 15.96
CA SER A 4 7.76 -27.56 14.74
C SER A 4 6.49 -28.12 14.07
N ARG A 5 5.68 -28.86 14.82
CA ARG A 5 4.43 -29.44 14.32
C ARG A 5 3.37 -28.34 14.16
N PRO A 6 2.55 -28.37 13.11
CA PRO A 6 1.44 -27.42 12.97
C PRO A 6 0.46 -27.61 14.12
N GLN A 7 0.25 -26.57 14.92
CA GLN A 7 -0.73 -26.54 15.99
C GLN A 7 -2.05 -25.95 15.47
N SER A 8 -3.18 -26.47 15.94
CA SER A 8 -4.50 -25.92 15.61
C SER A 8 -4.67 -24.53 16.23
N LEU A 9 -5.36 -23.64 15.50
CA LEU A 9 -5.66 -22.29 15.96
C LEU A 9 -6.46 -22.29 17.27
N ASP A 10 -7.30 -23.31 17.48
CA ASP A 10 -8.11 -23.47 18.69
C ASP A 10 -7.28 -23.46 19.97
N LYS A 11 -6.04 -24.00 19.94
CA LYS A 11 -5.15 -23.96 21.11
C LYS A 11 -4.76 -22.54 21.53
N LEU A 12 -4.62 -21.62 20.57
CA LEU A 12 -4.32 -20.21 20.84
C LEU A 12 -5.53 -19.45 21.42
N PHE A 13 -6.74 -19.94 21.13
CA PHE A 13 -7.99 -19.42 21.68
C PHE A 13 -8.33 -20.06 23.03
N GLU A 14 -8.00 -21.32 23.27
CA GLU A 14 -8.22 -22.07 24.51
C GLU A 14 -7.26 -21.65 25.64
N ASP A 15 -5.98 -21.38 25.33
CA ASP A 15 -5.02 -20.79 26.28
C ASP A 15 -5.50 -19.41 26.82
N ALA A 16 -6.48 -18.78 26.18
CA ALA A 16 -7.14 -17.58 26.67
C ALA A 16 -7.98 -17.80 27.93
N ALA A 17 -8.53 -19.02 28.10
CA ALA A 17 -9.49 -19.32 29.14
C ALA A 17 -8.82 -19.68 30.48
N THR A 18 -7.54 -20.09 30.48
CA THR A 18 -6.93 -20.72 31.66
C THR A 18 -5.85 -19.88 32.34
N VAL A 19 -5.22 -18.88 31.70
CA VAL A 19 -4.16 -18.08 32.34
C VAL A 19 -4.18 -16.61 31.87
N GLY A 20 -4.93 -15.77 32.58
CA GLY A 20 -4.66 -14.34 32.84
C GLY A 20 -4.49 -13.30 31.71
N LYS A 21 -4.13 -13.68 30.47
CA LYS A 21 -4.06 -12.87 29.24
C LYS A 21 -3.73 -13.81 28.08
N SER A 22 -4.66 -13.96 27.15
CA SER A 22 -4.39 -14.76 25.94
C SER A 22 -3.29 -14.12 25.09
N PRO A 23 -2.47 -14.89 24.37
CA PRO A 23 -1.46 -14.33 23.47
C PRO A 23 -2.07 -13.40 22.42
N LEU A 24 -3.29 -13.70 21.96
CA LEU A 24 -4.05 -12.86 21.03
C LEU A 24 -4.50 -11.55 21.66
N GLN A 25 -4.91 -11.57 22.93
CA GLN A 25 -5.30 -10.36 23.66
C GLN A 25 -4.10 -9.41 23.83
N VAL A 26 -2.90 -9.93 24.06
CA VAL A 26 -1.67 -9.12 24.11
C VAL A 26 -1.40 -8.46 22.75
N ILE A 27 -1.52 -9.21 21.64
CA ILE A 27 -1.35 -8.68 20.29
C ILE A 27 -2.40 -7.61 19.99
N GLN A 28 -3.65 -7.84 20.38
CA GLN A 28 -4.75 -6.90 20.20
C GLN A 28 -4.49 -5.60 20.98
N GLN A 29 -4.15 -5.69 22.26
CA GLN A 29 -3.83 -4.52 23.09
C GLN A 29 -2.65 -3.73 22.52
N HIS A 30 -1.59 -4.43 22.10
CA HIS A 30 -0.45 -3.81 21.46
C HIS A 30 -0.83 -3.10 20.16
N THR A 31 -1.67 -3.72 19.33
CA THR A 31 -2.16 -3.14 18.08
C THR A 31 -2.99 -1.88 18.32
N ILE A 32 -3.87 -1.89 19.33
CA ILE A 32 -4.65 -0.72 19.72
C ILE A 32 -3.73 0.41 20.19
N ALA A 33 -2.73 0.12 21.01
CA ALA A 33 -1.75 1.11 21.46
C ALA A 33 -0.99 1.71 20.28
N LEU A 34 -0.56 0.88 19.34
CA LEU A 34 0.17 1.30 18.14
C LEU A 34 -0.70 2.14 17.20
N LEU A 35 -1.99 1.84 17.07
CA LEU A 35 -2.94 2.66 16.31
C LEU A 35 -3.14 4.05 16.93
N LYS A 36 -3.26 4.12 18.26
CA LYS A 36 -3.34 5.41 18.98
C LYS A 36 -2.06 6.22 18.78
N LEU A 37 -0.92 5.56 18.90
CA LEU A 37 0.39 6.18 18.70
C LEU A 37 0.56 6.68 17.26
N ASN A 38 0.10 5.92 16.26
CA ASN A 38 0.08 6.36 14.87
C ASN A 38 -0.72 7.64 14.66
N ARG A 39 -1.90 7.76 15.27
CA ARG A 39 -2.72 8.98 15.19
C ARG A 39 -2.01 10.19 15.82
N ALA A 40 -1.40 9.99 16.98
CA ALA A 40 -0.69 11.06 17.68
C ALA A 40 0.57 11.54 16.93
N VAL A 41 1.34 10.60 16.36
CA VAL A 41 2.49 10.94 15.50
C VAL A 41 2.03 11.71 14.26
N LEU A 42 0.94 11.29 13.63
CA LEU A 42 0.40 11.99 12.46
C LEU A 42 -0.10 13.40 12.81
N SER A 43 -0.72 13.62 13.98
CA SER A 43 -1.15 14.97 14.38
C SER A 43 0.01 15.94 14.64
N LEU A 44 1.19 15.43 14.98
CA LEU A 44 2.40 16.24 15.17
C LEU A 44 3.11 16.54 13.85
N LEU A 45 2.87 15.73 12.81
CA LEU A 45 3.51 15.88 11.51
C LEU A 45 2.72 16.81 10.57
N PRO A 46 3.40 17.53 9.66
CA PRO A 46 2.76 18.28 8.58
C PRO A 46 1.79 17.43 7.74
N ALA A 47 0.66 18.02 7.34
CA ALA A 47 -0.40 17.34 6.60
C ALA A 47 0.08 16.66 5.31
N GLN A 48 1.09 17.21 4.64
CA GLN A 48 1.66 16.68 3.41
C GLN A 48 2.35 15.33 3.63
N LEU A 49 2.79 15.00 4.85
CA LEU A 49 3.48 13.75 5.18
C LEU A 49 2.52 12.64 5.59
N HIS A 50 1.26 12.97 5.90
CA HIS A 50 0.29 12.00 6.42
C HIS A 50 0.07 10.77 5.53
N PRO A 51 -0.12 10.90 4.20
CA PRO A 51 -0.33 9.72 3.35
C PRO A 51 0.94 8.88 3.14
N TRP A 52 2.11 9.47 3.38
CA TRP A 52 3.41 8.86 3.07
C TRP A 52 4.15 8.34 4.31
N CYS A 53 3.58 8.52 5.50
CA CYS A 53 4.15 8.14 6.78
C CYS A 53 3.22 7.21 7.55
N ARG A 54 3.79 6.17 8.17
CA ARG A 54 3.07 5.30 9.10
C ARG A 54 3.97 4.88 10.25
N VAL A 55 3.41 4.75 11.45
CA VAL A 55 4.09 4.07 12.56
C VAL A 55 4.03 2.56 12.31
N ALA A 56 5.20 1.94 12.19
CA ALA A 56 5.34 0.51 11.99
C ALA A 56 5.42 -0.25 13.30
N ASN A 57 6.21 0.25 14.25
CA ASN A 57 6.41 -0.42 15.54
C ASN A 57 6.95 0.53 16.61
N TYR A 58 6.75 0.18 17.87
CA TYR A 58 7.46 0.75 19.00
C TYR A 58 8.02 -0.40 19.84
N ARG A 59 9.36 -0.51 19.90
CA ARG A 59 10.02 -1.61 20.62
C ARG A 59 11.32 -1.14 21.23
N LYS A 60 11.66 -1.63 22.41
CA LYS A 60 12.92 -1.31 23.10
C LYS A 60 13.23 0.19 23.10
N GLN A 61 12.21 1.03 23.36
CA GLN A 61 12.32 2.48 23.36
C GLN A 61 12.66 3.12 22.00
N ILE A 62 12.54 2.38 20.89
CA ILE A 62 12.76 2.87 19.54
C ILE A 62 11.43 2.89 18.79
N LEU A 63 11.08 4.05 18.24
CA LEU A 63 9.94 4.21 17.35
C LEU A 63 10.39 3.94 15.91
N VAL A 64 9.72 3.00 15.24
CA VAL A 64 9.98 2.69 13.84
C VAL A 64 8.88 3.32 13.00
N LEU A 65 9.28 4.24 12.13
CA LEU A 65 8.44 4.88 11.14
C LEU A 65 8.70 4.26 9.76
N GLU A 66 7.65 4.21 8.96
CA GLU A 66 7.70 3.82 7.55
C GLU A 66 7.44 5.04 6.67
N ALA A 67 8.27 5.20 5.64
CA ALA A 67 8.14 6.21 4.62
C ALA A 67 7.88 5.57 3.25
N GLY A 68 7.03 6.18 2.42
CA GLY A 68 6.68 5.61 1.11
C GLY A 68 7.85 5.45 0.13
N ASN A 69 8.82 6.37 0.15
CA ASN A 69 10.01 6.33 -0.70
C ASN A 69 11.20 7.06 -0.04
N ALA A 70 12.35 7.10 -0.72
CA ALA A 70 13.57 7.74 -0.23
C ALA A 70 13.44 9.27 -0.07
N SER A 71 12.70 9.93 -0.96
CA SER A 71 12.44 11.37 -0.90
C SER A 71 11.66 11.72 0.37
N TRP A 72 10.60 10.95 0.67
CA TRP A 72 9.80 11.12 1.87
C TRP A 72 10.57 10.73 3.13
N MET A 73 11.39 9.68 3.11
CA MET A 73 12.29 9.36 4.22
C MET A 73 13.20 10.54 4.56
N THR A 74 13.81 11.15 3.54
CA THR A 74 14.71 12.30 3.73
C THR A 74 13.96 13.50 4.30
N ARG A 75 12.75 13.77 3.78
CA ARG A 75 11.90 14.84 4.34
C ARG A 75 11.54 14.57 5.80
N LEU A 76 11.20 13.34 6.13
CA LEU A 76 10.84 12.93 7.48
C LEU A 76 12.01 13.03 8.46
N ARG A 77 13.25 12.82 7.98
CA ARG A 77 14.46 13.03 8.80
C ARG A 77 14.61 14.45 9.31
N TYR A 78 14.19 15.47 8.54
CA TYR A 78 14.21 16.85 9.01
C TYR A 78 13.23 17.10 10.16
N GLU A 79 12.13 16.36 10.20
CA GLU A 79 11.11 16.47 11.25
C GLU A 79 11.48 15.69 12.53
N ILE A 80 12.42 14.73 12.46
CA ILE A 80 12.78 13.86 13.59
C ILE A 80 13.13 14.64 14.86
N PRO A 81 14.00 15.67 14.85
CA PRO A 81 14.42 16.33 16.09
C PRO A 81 13.24 16.95 16.84
N VAL A 82 12.34 17.61 16.11
CA VAL A 82 11.13 18.22 16.65
C VAL A 82 10.19 17.13 17.16
N LEU A 83 9.89 16.13 16.31
CA LEU A 83 9.01 15.02 16.66
C LEU A 83 9.50 14.24 17.89
N LEU A 84 10.80 13.99 17.99
CA LEU A 84 11.39 13.25 19.09
C LEU A 84 11.32 14.04 20.40
N SER A 85 11.51 15.37 20.33
CA SER A 85 11.36 16.24 21.52
C SER A 85 9.92 16.30 22.01
N THR A 86 8.94 16.47 21.11
CA THR A 86 7.51 16.55 21.46
C THR A 86 6.96 15.21 21.94
N LEU A 87 7.36 14.10 21.32
CA LEU A 87 6.98 12.78 21.77
C LEU A 87 7.51 12.46 23.17
N ARG A 88 8.72 12.91 23.53
CA ARG A 88 9.27 12.72 24.87
C ARG A 88 8.53 13.52 25.94
N SER A 89 8.10 14.74 25.62
CA SER A 89 7.40 15.57 26.59
C SER A 89 5.96 15.11 26.84
N GLU A 90 5.27 14.59 25.82
CA GLU A 90 3.83 14.37 25.90
C GLU A 90 3.41 12.89 26.03
N ILE A 91 4.06 11.96 25.31
CA ILE A 91 3.49 10.62 25.07
C ILE A 91 4.43 9.49 25.54
N LEU A 92 5.71 9.58 25.19
CA LEU A 92 6.70 8.51 25.36
C LEU A 92 7.98 9.08 25.99
N PRO A 93 7.99 9.34 27.30
CA PRO A 93 9.18 9.88 27.99
C PRO A 93 10.40 8.95 27.90
N SER A 94 10.18 7.65 27.67
CA SER A 94 11.23 6.66 27.50
C SER A 94 11.75 6.50 26.07
N LEU A 95 11.26 7.29 25.09
CA LEU A 95 11.68 7.18 23.69
C LEU A 95 13.18 7.54 23.53
N SER A 96 13.98 6.60 23.06
CA SER A 96 15.42 6.77 22.83
C SER A 96 15.73 7.32 21.44
N SER A 97 15.16 6.73 20.39
CA SER A 97 15.44 7.10 19.00
C SER A 97 14.28 6.78 18.06
N ILE A 98 14.33 7.37 16.86
CA ILE A 98 13.36 7.13 15.80
C ILE A 98 14.10 6.57 14.58
N ASP A 99 13.74 5.35 14.17
CA ASP A 99 14.23 4.70 12.97
C ASP A 99 13.22 4.87 11.82
N ILE A 100 13.72 5.09 10.60
CA ILE A 100 12.85 5.16 9.41
C ILE A 100 13.18 3.99 8.48
N ARG A 101 12.14 3.30 7.99
CA ARG A 101 12.21 2.27 6.96
C ARG A 101 11.43 2.69 5.73
N ILE A 102 11.88 2.30 4.54
CA ILE A 102 11.12 2.55 3.31
C ILE A 102 10.11 1.41 3.14
N ASN A 103 8.84 1.76 2.95
CA ASN A 103 7.77 0.83 2.60
C ASN A 103 7.01 1.34 1.37
N PRO A 104 7.31 0.83 0.16
CA PRO A 104 6.66 1.27 -1.08
C PRO A 104 5.17 0.92 -1.14
N SER A 105 4.67 0.05 -0.25
CA SER A 105 3.23 -0.26 -0.18
C SER A 105 2.38 0.95 0.22
N LEU A 106 2.98 1.95 0.88
CA LEU A 106 2.31 3.21 1.20
C LEU A 106 1.99 4.03 -0.06
N MET A 107 2.76 3.87 -1.14
CA MET A 107 2.50 4.51 -2.44
C MET A 107 1.27 3.96 -3.16
N VAL A 108 0.94 2.68 -2.98
CA VAL A 108 -0.25 2.09 -3.62
C VAL A 108 -1.54 2.60 -2.98
N LYS A 109 -1.47 3.11 -1.74
CA LYS A 109 -2.64 3.48 -0.96
C LYS A 109 -3.13 4.91 -1.25
N CYS A 110 -2.24 5.81 -1.66
CA CYS A 110 -2.58 7.20 -1.99
C CYS A 110 -3.25 7.37 -3.37
N ASP A 111 -2.97 6.50 -4.35
CA ASP A 111 -3.69 6.51 -5.65
C ASP A 111 -5.21 6.28 -5.48
N ASN A 112 -5.61 5.63 -4.39
CA ASN A 112 -6.99 5.32 -4.07
C ASN A 112 -7.72 6.40 -3.26
N ASN A 113 -7.01 7.38 -2.68
CA ASN A 113 -7.61 8.38 -1.78
C ASN A 113 -7.84 9.75 -2.46
N GLU A 114 -7.30 9.96 -3.67
CA GLU A 114 -7.47 11.21 -4.44
C GLU A 114 -8.45 11.12 -5.62
N GLN A 115 -9.38 10.16 -5.62
CA GLN A 115 -10.43 10.08 -6.66
C GLN A 115 -11.84 10.05 -6.05
N GLY A 116 -12.16 11.11 -5.32
CA GLY A 116 -13.52 11.62 -5.16
C GLY A 116 -13.98 12.44 -6.38
N PHE A 117 -13.76 11.95 -7.60
CA PHE A 117 -14.53 12.26 -8.81
C PHE A 117 -14.06 11.31 -9.92
N SER A 118 -14.93 10.39 -10.33
CA SER A 118 -14.75 9.46 -11.45
C SER A 118 -13.65 8.39 -11.35
N LYS A 119 -13.98 7.26 -10.69
CA LYS A 119 -13.98 5.95 -11.37
C LYS A 119 -14.67 4.89 -10.50
N SER A 120 -15.83 4.46 -10.98
CA SER A 120 -16.51 3.23 -10.60
C SER A 120 -15.66 2.00 -10.95
N SER A 121 -15.89 0.91 -10.20
CA SER A 121 -15.41 -0.48 -10.38
C SER A 121 -13.95 -0.73 -9.94
N THR A 122 -13.60 -1.66 -9.04
CA THR A 122 -14.36 -2.79 -8.45
C THR A 122 -13.66 -3.27 -7.17
N LYS A 123 -14.45 -3.51 -6.11
CA LYS A 123 -14.19 -4.50 -5.05
C LYS A 123 -14.13 -5.90 -5.70
N ALA A 124 -13.62 -6.99 -5.17
CA ALA A 124 -12.71 -7.40 -4.09
C ALA A 124 -12.71 -8.95 -4.18
N PHE A 125 -11.66 -9.65 -3.71
CA PHE A 125 -11.58 -11.11 -3.46
C PHE A 125 -11.84 -12.04 -4.68
N SER A 126 -10.97 -12.98 -5.05
CA SER A 126 -10.80 -14.31 -4.43
C SER A 126 -9.80 -15.12 -5.30
N ASN A 127 -9.15 -16.12 -4.72
CA ASN A 127 -8.49 -17.20 -5.45
C ASN A 127 -9.47 -17.91 -6.40
N ASP A 128 -9.18 -17.96 -7.70
CA ASP A 128 -9.19 -19.16 -8.57
C ASP A 128 -8.72 -18.74 -9.99
N ASN A 129 -8.22 -19.70 -10.77
CA ASN A 129 -7.61 -19.56 -12.09
C ASN A 129 -8.45 -18.75 -13.10
N GLN A 130 -8.21 -17.44 -13.23
CA GLN A 130 -8.69 -16.64 -14.36
C GLN A 130 -7.61 -15.66 -14.82
N GLU A 131 -7.32 -15.70 -16.13
CA GLU A 131 -6.36 -14.84 -16.81
C GLU A 131 -6.50 -13.38 -16.40
N LEU A 132 -5.39 -12.77 -16.02
CA LEU A 132 -5.27 -11.35 -15.67
C LEU A 132 -6.07 -10.48 -16.67
N PRO A 133 -6.79 -9.43 -16.21
CA PRO A 133 -7.45 -8.51 -17.12
C PRO A 133 -6.36 -7.83 -17.94
N LYS A 134 -6.16 -8.30 -19.18
CA LYS A 134 -5.25 -7.68 -20.15
C LYS A 134 -5.64 -6.20 -20.21
N ARG A 135 -4.71 -5.33 -19.88
CA ARG A 135 -4.90 -3.87 -19.81
C ARG A 135 -5.52 -3.40 -21.13
N GLN A 136 -6.82 -3.15 -21.16
CA GLN A 136 -7.54 -2.80 -22.39
C GLN A 136 -7.32 -1.32 -22.68
N LEU A 137 -6.80 -1.03 -23.88
CA LEU A 137 -6.63 0.34 -24.35
C LEU A 137 -7.99 0.87 -24.82
N THR A 138 -8.31 2.14 -24.54
CA THR A 138 -9.55 2.76 -25.01
C THR A 138 -9.51 3.05 -26.51
N HIS A 139 -10.67 2.99 -27.19
CA HIS A 139 -10.78 3.30 -28.63
C HIS A 139 -10.27 4.70 -28.98
N GLU A 140 -10.47 5.67 -28.09
CA GLU A 140 -9.97 7.04 -28.25
C GLU A 140 -8.44 7.10 -28.27
N SER A 141 -7.78 6.40 -27.34
CA SER A 141 -6.32 6.31 -27.30
C SER A 141 -5.76 5.62 -28.55
N ALA A 142 -6.44 4.58 -29.04
CA ALA A 142 -6.04 3.86 -30.25
C ALA A 142 -6.05 4.75 -31.51
N LYS A 143 -7.07 5.61 -31.64
CA LYS A 143 -7.16 6.57 -32.75
C LYS A 143 -6.01 7.59 -32.70
N THR A 144 -5.67 8.08 -31.51
CA THR A 144 -4.52 8.97 -31.32
C THR A 144 -3.20 8.27 -31.66
N LEU A 145 -3.02 7.00 -31.28
CA LEU A 145 -1.83 6.22 -31.64
C LEU A 145 -1.70 5.99 -33.16
N MET A 146 -2.81 5.80 -33.88
CA MET A 146 -2.78 5.70 -35.35
C MET A 146 -2.34 7.01 -36.00
N MET A 147 -2.87 8.14 -35.55
CA MET A 147 -2.48 9.46 -36.04
C MET A 147 -0.98 9.75 -35.81
N LEU A 148 -0.43 9.29 -34.68
CA LEU A 148 1.00 9.39 -34.39
C LEU A 148 1.85 8.43 -35.23
N ALA A 149 1.31 7.26 -35.57
CA ALA A 149 1.99 6.27 -36.38
C ALA A 149 2.21 6.76 -37.83
N GLU A 150 1.25 7.49 -38.40
CA GLU A 150 1.33 8.07 -39.75
C GLU A 150 2.53 9.01 -39.93
N ASN A 151 2.91 9.72 -38.86
CA ASN A 151 4.00 10.70 -38.85
C ASN A 151 5.33 10.15 -38.29
N SER A 152 5.41 8.85 -38.02
CA SER A 152 6.55 8.22 -37.34
C SER A 152 7.44 7.41 -38.29
N PRO A 153 8.75 7.25 -37.99
CA PRO A 153 9.65 6.40 -38.76
C PRO A 153 9.22 4.93 -38.71
N GLU A 154 9.56 4.18 -39.77
CA GLU A 154 9.03 2.84 -40.07
C GLU A 154 9.07 1.84 -38.89
N ARG A 155 10.13 1.88 -38.08
CA ARG A 155 10.28 1.01 -36.89
C ARG A 155 9.29 1.35 -35.77
N LEU A 156 8.96 2.62 -35.58
CA LEU A 156 8.07 3.08 -34.53
C LEU A 156 6.61 3.01 -34.99
N LYS A 157 6.34 3.36 -36.25
CA LYS A 157 5.03 3.24 -36.90
C LYS A 157 4.42 1.85 -36.71
N ARG A 158 5.16 0.78 -37.07
CA ARG A 158 4.71 -0.60 -36.92
C ARG A 158 4.36 -0.99 -35.47
N LYS A 159 5.08 -0.44 -34.49
CA LYS A 159 4.82 -0.71 -33.06
C LYS A 159 3.56 0.01 -32.58
N LEU A 160 3.36 1.26 -33.00
CA LEU A 160 2.19 2.06 -32.66
C LEU A 160 0.91 1.49 -33.29
N GLU A 161 0.97 1.07 -34.56
CA GLU A 161 -0.14 0.39 -35.24
C GLU A 161 -0.52 -0.92 -34.53
N ARG A 162 0.48 -1.73 -34.16
CA ARG A 162 0.27 -2.98 -33.43
C ARG A 162 -0.35 -2.75 -32.05
N LEU A 163 0.03 -1.67 -31.36
CA LEU A 163 -0.55 -1.28 -30.08
C LEU A 163 -1.99 -0.75 -30.24
N ALA A 164 -2.28 0.01 -31.29
CA ALA A 164 -3.63 0.49 -31.58
C ALA A 164 -4.59 -0.65 -31.91
N ALA A 165 -4.13 -1.69 -32.62
CA ALA A 165 -4.93 -2.87 -32.95
C ALA A 165 -5.42 -3.66 -31.72
N LEU A 166 -4.60 -3.71 -30.66
CA LEU A 166 -4.94 -4.38 -29.39
C LEU A 166 -6.08 -3.70 -28.62
N ALA A 167 -6.48 -2.48 -29.00
CA ALA A 167 -7.56 -1.74 -28.35
C ALA A 167 -8.97 -2.17 -28.79
N GLY A 168 -9.10 -2.97 -29.85
CA GLY A 168 -10.39 -3.39 -30.41
C GLY A 168 -10.69 -4.89 -30.34
N GLU A 169 -9.70 -5.73 -30.03
CA GLU A 169 -9.88 -7.20 -30.05
C GLU A 169 -10.79 -7.74 -28.93
N GLY A 170 -11.15 -6.93 -27.93
CA GLY A 170 -12.08 -7.32 -26.86
C GLY A 170 -13.57 -7.29 -27.24
N THR A 171 -13.96 -6.69 -28.37
CA THR A 171 -15.39 -6.50 -28.73
C THR A 171 -15.83 -7.19 -30.03
N SER A 172 -14.94 -7.94 -30.70
CA SER A 172 -15.21 -8.49 -32.04
C SER A 172 -15.03 -10.01 -32.16
N THR A 173 -15.30 -10.79 -31.12
CA THR A 173 -15.51 -12.25 -31.23
C THR A 173 -16.99 -12.60 -31.08
N ALA A 174 -17.85 -11.96 -31.89
CA ALA A 174 -19.27 -12.33 -31.97
C ALA A 174 -19.92 -12.00 -33.33
N LYS A 175 -19.20 -12.10 -34.46
CA LYS A 175 -19.86 -12.22 -35.77
C LYS A 175 -18.93 -12.73 -36.87
N LYS A 176 -18.85 -14.05 -37.01
CA LYS A 176 -18.67 -14.69 -38.32
C LYS A 176 -19.29 -16.09 -38.29
N LYS A 177 -20.58 -16.15 -38.60
CA LYS A 177 -21.27 -17.36 -39.04
C LYS A 177 -21.94 -17.01 -40.36
N ARG A 178 -21.74 -17.90 -41.34
CA ARG A 178 -22.09 -17.87 -42.77
C ARG A 178 -21.01 -17.28 -43.66
#